data_AF-A0A496XQX5-F1
#
_entry.id   AF-A0A496XQX5-F1
#
_cell.length_a   1.000
_cell.length_b   1.000
_cell.length_c   1.000
_cell.angle_alpha   90.00
_cell.angle_beta   90.00
_cell.angle_gamma   90.00
#
_symmetry.space_group_name_H-M   'P 1'
#
loop_
_entity.id
_entity.type
_entity.pdbx_description
1 polymer ?
#
loop_
_entity_poly.entity_id
_entity_poly.type
_entity_poly.pdbx_seq_one_letter_code
_entity_poly.pdbx_strand_id
1 'polypeptide(L)'
;MKYLLLFLIIPSLYAQVEIEQRLDIIKGFPCMKCHGSFVNKKSHFPLNTPHENIKLNHYKEINNCYFCHDRDNRNQLKLINGKKIAFNQGYKVCIQCHGEKNRDWKLGIHGKQVGSWSGKKYRYSCISCHEPHKPQFSKWIADPLPKYPWIDSARKGGH
;
A
#
# COMPACT_ATOMS: atom_id res chain seq x y z
N MET A 1 46.99 -27.98 -10.54
CA MET A 1 46.09 -27.75 -9.38
C MET A 1 45.44 -26.37 -9.51
N LYS A 2 44.21 -26.30 -10.01
CA LYS A 2 43.38 -25.08 -9.95
C LYS A 2 42.00 -25.54 -9.50
N TYR A 3 41.74 -25.42 -8.19
CA TYR A 3 40.42 -25.69 -7.64
C TYR A 3 39.49 -24.55 -8.08
N LEU A 4 38.62 -24.86 -9.04
CA LEU A 4 37.52 -24.00 -9.44
C LEU A 4 36.44 -24.14 -8.35
N LEU A 5 36.46 -23.24 -7.36
CA LEU A 5 35.35 -23.12 -6.41
C LEU A 5 34.11 -22.64 -7.18
N LEU A 6 33.24 -23.58 -7.55
CA LEU A 6 31.85 -23.27 -7.85
C LEU A 6 31.19 -22.83 -6.54
N PHE A 7 31.06 -21.52 -6.34
CA PHE A 7 30.10 -20.99 -5.38
C PHE A 7 28.69 -21.32 -5.90
N LEU A 8 28.14 -22.45 -5.47
CA LEU A 8 26.71 -22.69 -5.53
C LEU A 8 26.05 -21.58 -4.70
N ILE A 9 25.43 -20.62 -5.39
CA ILE A 9 24.59 -19.62 -4.76
C ILE A 9 23.41 -20.39 -4.20
N ILE A 10 23.51 -20.83 -2.94
CA ILE A 10 22.37 -21.39 -2.20
C ILE A 10 21.35 -20.25 -2.18
N PRO A 11 20.21 -20.34 -2.91
CA PRO A 11 19.18 -19.31 -2.81
C PRO A 11 18.83 -19.25 -1.33
N SER A 12 19.02 -18.07 -0.75
CA SER A 12 18.98 -17.94 0.70
C SER A 12 17.69 -18.56 1.21
N LEU A 13 17.78 -19.45 2.19
CA LEU A 13 16.64 -20.12 2.85
C LEU A 13 15.64 -19.13 3.51
N TYR A 14 15.85 -17.82 3.36
CA TYR A 14 14.92 -16.80 3.78
C TYR A 14 13.71 -16.77 2.86
N ALA A 15 12.55 -17.05 3.45
CA ALA A 15 11.22 -16.91 2.87
C ALA A 15 11.11 -15.74 1.87
N GLN A 16 10.94 -16.05 0.59
CA GLN A 16 10.69 -15.05 -0.45
C GLN A 16 9.34 -14.38 -0.20
N VAL A 17 9.38 -13.06 0.03
CA VAL A 17 8.18 -12.23 0.19
C VAL A 17 7.82 -11.61 -1.16
N GLU A 18 6.72 -12.05 -1.73
CA GLU A 18 6.13 -11.44 -2.92
C GLU A 18 5.13 -10.35 -2.53
N ILE A 19 5.04 -9.30 -3.34
CA ILE A 19 4.03 -8.26 -3.18
C ILE A 19 2.82 -8.61 -4.04
N GLU A 20 1.62 -8.38 -3.49
CA GLU A 20 0.37 -8.57 -4.24
C GLU A 20 0.38 -7.82 -5.59
N GLN A 21 -0.26 -8.42 -6.60
CA GLN A 21 -0.49 -7.77 -7.89
C GLN A 21 -1.82 -7.00 -7.83
N ARG A 22 -1.89 -5.86 -8.52
CA ARG A 22 -3.02 -4.93 -8.45
C ARG A 22 -3.68 -4.66 -9.80
N LEU A 23 -2.96 -4.81 -10.91
CA LEU A 23 -3.46 -4.40 -12.22
C LEU A 23 -4.85 -4.97 -12.55
N ASP A 24 -5.09 -6.24 -12.19
CA ASP A 24 -6.32 -6.96 -12.55
C ASP A 24 -7.56 -6.50 -11.78
N ILE A 25 -7.39 -5.77 -10.66
CA ILE A 25 -8.50 -5.29 -9.84
C ILE A 25 -8.82 -3.81 -10.06
N ILE A 26 -8.06 -3.10 -10.91
CA ILE A 26 -8.28 -1.70 -11.23
C ILE A 26 -9.36 -1.60 -12.30
N LYS A 27 -10.56 -1.18 -11.90
CA LYS A 27 -11.66 -0.93 -12.82
C LYS A 27 -11.28 0.14 -13.85
N GLY A 28 -11.55 -0.13 -15.12
CA GLY A 28 -11.24 0.80 -16.22
C GLY A 28 -9.78 0.83 -16.66
N PHE A 29 -8.92 -0.04 -16.13
CA PHE A 29 -7.58 -0.23 -16.68
C PHE A 29 -7.63 -1.00 -18.01
N PRO A 30 -6.79 -0.68 -19.02
CA PRO A 30 -5.84 0.44 -19.06
C PRO A 30 -6.51 1.80 -19.29
N CYS A 31 -6.15 2.77 -18.45
CA CYS A 31 -6.67 4.14 -18.42
C CYS A 31 -6.49 4.85 -19.77
N MET A 32 -5.39 4.59 -20.47
CA MET A 32 -5.06 5.23 -21.75
C MET A 32 -6.01 4.86 -22.89
N LYS A 33 -6.89 3.85 -22.74
CA LYS A 33 -7.96 3.60 -23.72
C LYS A 33 -8.85 4.82 -23.93
N CYS A 34 -9.23 5.48 -22.84
CA CYS A 34 -9.94 6.75 -22.93
C CYS A 34 -8.93 7.91 -23.01
N HIS A 35 -7.85 7.87 -22.23
CA HIS A 35 -6.94 8.99 -22.04
C HIS A 35 -5.92 9.25 -23.17
N GLY A 36 -5.80 8.35 -24.15
CA GLY A 36 -4.83 8.43 -25.24
C GLY A 36 -5.02 9.64 -26.16
N SER A 37 -6.25 10.10 -26.38
CA SER A 37 -6.54 11.21 -27.31
C SER A 37 -6.36 12.61 -26.69
N PHE A 38 -5.97 12.70 -25.42
CA PHE A 38 -5.84 13.96 -24.69
C PHE A 38 -4.67 13.95 -23.70
N VAL A 39 -3.58 13.29 -24.11
CA VAL A 39 -2.28 13.45 -23.46
C VAL A 39 -1.94 14.93 -23.39
N ASN A 40 -1.41 15.39 -22.26
CA ASN A 40 -1.02 16.77 -21.99
C ASN A 40 -2.10 17.86 -21.95
N LYS A 41 -3.36 17.56 -22.28
CA LYS A 41 -4.45 18.51 -22.00
C LYS A 41 -4.58 18.74 -20.50
N LYS A 42 -4.81 20.00 -20.09
CA LYS A 42 -5.05 20.36 -18.70
C LYS A 42 -6.28 19.61 -18.19
N SER A 43 -6.18 19.03 -17.00
CA SER A 43 -7.35 18.52 -16.30
C SER A 43 -8.22 19.69 -15.87
N HIS A 44 -9.53 19.57 -16.04
CA HIS A 44 -10.49 20.48 -15.45
C HIS A 44 -10.95 19.89 -14.11
N PHE A 45 -11.16 20.76 -13.12
CA PHE A 45 -11.72 20.40 -11.82
C PHE A 45 -13.06 21.12 -11.64
N PRO A 46 -14.12 20.45 -11.14
CA PRO A 46 -14.16 19.05 -10.70
C PRO A 46 -13.92 18.05 -11.84
N LEU A 47 -13.48 16.83 -11.50
CA LEU A 47 -13.24 15.78 -12.48
C LEU A 47 -14.58 15.24 -13.01
N ASN A 48 -14.57 14.75 -14.25
CA ASN A 48 -15.73 14.10 -14.88
C ASN A 48 -15.76 12.59 -14.59
N THR A 49 -16.89 11.95 -14.88
CA THR A 49 -17.07 10.50 -14.83
C THR A 49 -15.95 9.74 -15.53
N PRO A 50 -15.35 8.70 -14.90
CA PRO A 50 -15.74 8.05 -13.63
C PRO A 50 -14.99 8.56 -12.38
N HIS A 51 -14.41 9.76 -12.42
CA HIS A 51 -13.56 10.30 -11.34
C HIS A 51 -14.24 11.40 -10.49
N GLU A 52 -15.51 11.68 -10.73
CA GLU A 52 -16.28 12.75 -10.11
C GLU A 52 -16.36 12.64 -8.58
N ASN A 53 -16.26 11.41 -8.06
CA ASN A 53 -16.37 11.12 -6.62
C ASN A 53 -15.02 11.05 -5.89
N ILE A 54 -13.89 11.27 -6.58
CA ILE A 54 -12.56 11.20 -5.97
C ILE A 54 -12.27 12.48 -5.19
N LYS A 55 -12.07 12.35 -3.88
CA LYS A 55 -11.62 13.44 -3.01
C LYS A 55 -10.18 13.17 -2.58
N LEU A 56 -9.27 14.04 -3.01
CA LEU A 56 -7.87 14.01 -2.58
C LEU A 56 -7.76 14.68 -1.20
N ASN A 57 -7.58 13.88 -0.17
CA ASN A 57 -7.37 14.31 1.22
C ASN A 57 -6.01 13.80 1.70
N HIS A 58 -4.99 14.58 1.38
CA HIS A 58 -3.61 14.34 1.76
C HIS A 58 -3.01 15.63 2.33
N TYR A 59 -1.74 15.58 2.77
CA TYR A 59 -0.96 16.78 3.10
C TYR A 59 -1.08 17.85 2.00
N LYS A 60 -1.14 19.14 2.39
CA LYS A 60 -1.57 20.28 1.56
C LYS A 60 -0.81 20.42 0.23
N GLU A 61 0.45 20.00 0.23
CA GLU A 61 1.39 20.07 -0.87
C GLU A 61 1.08 19.00 -1.92
N ILE A 62 0.45 17.89 -1.52
CA ILE A 62 -0.06 16.85 -2.42
C ILE A 62 -1.51 17.19 -2.78
N ASN A 63 -1.69 18.22 -3.61
CA ASN A 63 -2.99 18.74 -4.04
C ASN A 63 -3.30 18.45 -5.52
N ASN A 64 -2.49 17.64 -6.19
CA ASN A 64 -2.64 17.30 -7.60
C ASN A 64 -2.42 15.81 -7.84
N CYS A 65 -3.26 15.20 -8.69
CA CYS A 65 -3.17 13.81 -9.12
C CYS A 65 -1.77 13.44 -9.65
N TYR A 66 -1.11 14.38 -10.33
CA TYR A 66 0.18 14.16 -11.00
C TYR A 66 1.40 14.15 -10.07
N PHE A 67 1.20 14.31 -8.75
CA PHE A 67 2.25 13.97 -7.77
C PHE A 67 2.54 12.47 -7.78
N CYS A 68 1.50 11.65 -7.94
CA CYS A 68 1.58 10.20 -7.87
C CYS A 68 1.35 9.54 -9.23
N HIS A 69 0.50 10.12 -10.07
CA HIS A 69 0.22 9.61 -11.42
C HIS A 69 1.14 10.24 -12.44
N ASP A 70 1.48 9.47 -13.47
CA ASP A 70 2.15 10.04 -14.62
C ASP A 70 1.18 10.87 -15.48
N ARG A 71 1.64 12.03 -15.95
CA ARG A 71 0.82 12.96 -16.73
C ARG A 71 0.66 12.49 -18.17
N ASP A 72 1.72 11.93 -18.73
CA ASP A 72 1.79 11.53 -20.14
C ASP A 72 1.18 10.13 -20.35
N ASN A 73 1.32 9.26 -19.36
CA ASN A 73 0.82 7.89 -19.40
C ASN A 73 0.13 7.50 -18.09
N ARG A 74 -1.19 7.69 -18.03
CA ARG A 74 -2.01 7.39 -16.85
C ARG A 74 -2.11 5.89 -16.51
N ASN A 75 -1.56 4.99 -17.35
CA ASN A 75 -1.37 3.58 -16.98
C ASN A 75 -0.22 3.38 -15.99
N GLN A 76 0.55 4.43 -15.68
CA GLN A 76 1.72 4.39 -14.81
C GLN A 76 1.59 5.40 -13.66
N LEU A 77 2.30 5.08 -12.58
CA LEU A 77 2.57 6.00 -11.49
C LEU A 77 3.94 6.64 -11.70
N LYS A 78 4.17 7.75 -11.01
CA LYS A 78 5.40 8.53 -11.04
C LYS A 78 5.91 8.74 -9.62
N LEU A 79 7.21 8.53 -9.43
CA LEU A 79 7.91 8.90 -8.20
C LEU A 79 8.27 10.39 -8.21
N ILE A 80 8.67 10.94 -7.06
CA ILE A 80 9.05 12.35 -6.91
C ILE A 80 10.23 12.70 -7.82
N ASN A 81 11.16 11.76 -8.01
CA ASN A 81 12.30 11.91 -8.94
C ASN A 81 11.92 11.70 -10.42
N GLY A 82 10.63 11.57 -10.75
CA GLY A 82 10.14 11.41 -12.11
C GLY A 82 10.11 9.97 -12.64
N LYS A 83 10.73 9.01 -11.94
CA LYS A 83 10.75 7.59 -12.37
C LYS A 83 9.34 7.03 -12.47
N LYS A 84 9.05 6.36 -13.58
CA LYS A 84 7.78 5.68 -13.82
C LYS A 84 7.77 4.29 -13.20
N ILE A 85 6.65 3.90 -12.61
CA ILE A 85 6.44 2.57 -12.03
C ILE A 85 5.03 2.06 -12.35
N ALA A 86 4.87 0.73 -12.35
CA ALA A 86 3.56 0.11 -12.51
C ALA A 86 2.70 0.23 -11.23
N PHE A 87 1.39 0.09 -11.37
CA PHE A 87 0.46 0.09 -10.23
C PHE A 87 0.73 -1.04 -9.20
N ASN A 88 1.31 -2.17 -9.62
CA ASN A 88 1.74 -3.25 -8.71
C ASN A 88 2.84 -2.78 -7.73
N GLN A 89 3.52 -1.67 -8.06
CA GLN A 89 4.54 -1.06 -7.22
C GLN A 89 4.00 0.18 -6.49
N GLY A 90 2.68 0.35 -6.38
CA GLY A 90 2.06 1.56 -5.82
C GLY A 90 2.55 1.93 -4.41
N TYR A 91 2.91 0.94 -3.57
CA TYR A 91 3.52 1.19 -2.26
C TYR A 91 4.79 2.06 -2.35
N LYS A 92 5.54 1.99 -3.45
CA LYS A 92 6.75 2.79 -3.66
C LYS A 92 6.47 4.29 -3.70
N VAL A 93 5.26 4.71 -4.06
CA VAL A 93 4.85 6.12 -4.01
C VAL A 93 4.74 6.59 -2.55
N CYS A 94 4.10 5.78 -1.71
CA CYS A 94 3.80 6.09 -0.31
C CYS A 94 5.07 6.22 0.54
N ILE A 95 6.02 5.31 0.35
CA ILE A 95 7.24 5.24 1.19
C ILE A 95 8.23 6.38 0.95
N GLN A 96 8.01 7.21 -0.07
CA GLN A 96 8.86 8.39 -0.32
C GLN A 96 8.74 9.41 0.80
N CYS A 97 7.56 9.47 1.45
CA CYS A 97 7.30 10.36 2.59
C CYS A 97 7.06 9.57 3.89
N HIS A 98 6.49 8.37 3.82
CA HIS A 98 6.17 7.56 5.01
C HIS A 98 7.29 6.58 5.38
N GLY A 99 8.46 7.12 5.73
CA GLY A 99 9.68 6.35 6.02
C GLY A 99 9.55 5.37 7.20
N GLU A 100 8.94 5.78 8.30
CA GLU A 100 8.73 4.91 9.46
C GLU A 100 7.82 3.73 9.11
N LYS A 101 6.71 4.00 8.42
CA LYS A 101 5.78 2.94 7.99
C LYS A 101 6.40 2.01 6.96
N ASN A 102 7.30 2.50 6.11
CA ASN A 102 8.09 1.67 5.21
C ASN A 102 8.96 0.67 5.98
N ARG A 103 9.69 1.12 7.01
CA ARG A 103 10.52 0.25 7.85
C ARG A 103 9.67 -0.84 8.48
N ASP A 104 8.57 -0.47 9.12
CA ASP A 104 7.69 -1.42 9.82
C ASP A 104 7.01 -2.38 8.83
N TRP A 105 6.59 -1.90 7.66
CA TRP A 105 6.00 -2.72 6.60
C TRP A 105 7.00 -3.72 5.99
N LYS A 106 8.25 -3.30 5.77
CA LYS A 106 9.32 -4.19 5.28
C LYS A 106 9.59 -5.35 6.24
N LEU A 107 9.50 -5.09 7.54
CA LEU A 107 9.64 -6.09 8.61
C LEU A 107 8.37 -6.91 8.84
N GLY A 108 7.25 -6.57 8.20
CA GLY A 108 5.95 -7.24 8.39
C GLY A 108 5.24 -6.86 9.70
N ILE A 109 5.71 -5.82 10.40
CA ILE A 109 5.09 -5.27 11.61
C ILE A 109 3.83 -4.47 11.23
N HIS A 110 3.86 -3.79 10.09
CA HIS A 110 2.75 -2.99 9.60
C HIS A 110 2.15 -3.57 8.31
N GLY A 111 0.81 -3.60 8.25
CA GLY A 111 0.05 -4.17 7.14
C GLY A 111 -0.27 -5.65 7.34
N LYS A 112 -0.50 -6.37 6.24
CA LYS A 112 -0.88 -7.79 6.27
C LYS A 112 0.13 -8.63 5.48
N GLN A 113 0.52 -9.75 6.06
CA GLN A 113 1.33 -10.78 5.41
C GLN A 113 0.65 -12.14 5.60
N VAL A 114 0.58 -12.91 4.52
CA VAL A 114 -0.04 -14.23 4.48
C VAL A 114 0.89 -15.24 3.80
N GLY A 115 0.53 -16.52 3.84
CA GLY A 115 1.31 -17.61 3.26
C GLY A 115 1.97 -18.46 4.33
N SER A 116 3.11 -19.07 3.99
CA SER A 116 3.82 -19.98 4.89
C SER A 116 4.67 -19.25 5.92
N TRP A 117 4.84 -19.83 7.10
CA TRP A 117 5.75 -19.31 8.12
C TRP A 117 7.23 -19.44 7.71
N SER A 118 7.63 -20.57 7.10
CA SER A 118 9.01 -20.86 6.65
C SER A 118 9.21 -20.76 5.14
N GLY A 119 8.14 -20.77 4.35
CA GLY A 119 8.19 -20.77 2.90
C GLY A 119 7.74 -19.45 2.27
N LYS A 120 7.12 -19.56 1.10
CA LYS A 120 6.61 -18.42 0.32
C LYS A 120 5.60 -17.59 1.12
N LYS A 121 5.79 -16.27 1.10
CA LYS A 121 4.94 -15.28 1.77
C LYS A 121 4.45 -14.25 0.76
N TYR A 122 3.24 -13.75 0.99
CA TYR A 122 2.67 -12.64 0.25
C TYR A 122 2.42 -11.48 1.18
N ARG A 123 2.88 -10.30 0.78
CA ARG A 123 2.69 -9.06 1.52
C ARG A 123 1.76 -8.13 0.75
N TYR A 124 0.77 -7.66 1.47
CA TYR A 124 -0.20 -6.70 0.96
C TYR A 124 0.46 -5.33 0.83
N SER A 125 0.11 -4.62 -0.23
CA SER A 125 0.56 -3.26 -0.49
C SER A 125 -0.11 -2.28 0.47
N CYS A 126 0.42 -1.05 0.60
CA CYS A 126 -0.21 -0.03 1.47
C CYS A 126 -1.69 0.19 1.09
N ILE A 127 -1.95 0.15 -0.21
CA ILE A 127 -3.22 0.43 -0.87
C ILE A 127 -4.23 -0.73 -0.87
N SER A 128 -3.88 -1.88 -0.26
CA SER A 128 -4.88 -2.94 -0.02
C SER A 128 -5.75 -2.64 1.19
N CYS A 129 -5.25 -1.81 2.11
CA CYS A 129 -5.97 -1.38 3.30
C CYS A 129 -6.27 0.12 3.30
N HIS A 130 -5.36 0.93 2.74
CA HIS A 130 -5.53 2.38 2.67
C HIS A 130 -6.14 2.82 1.33
N GLU A 131 -7.08 3.76 1.37
CA GLU A 131 -7.52 4.46 0.17
C GLU A 131 -6.43 5.45 -0.27
N PRO A 132 -5.83 5.31 -1.47
CA PRO A 132 -4.64 6.11 -1.83
C PRO A 132 -4.89 7.61 -1.92
N HIS A 133 -6.15 8.03 -2.14
CA HIS A 133 -6.55 9.44 -2.19
C HIS A 133 -6.95 9.99 -0.82
N LYS A 134 -7.21 9.13 0.16
CA LYS A 134 -7.54 9.49 1.54
C LYS A 134 -6.97 8.40 2.48
N PRO A 135 -5.64 8.37 2.70
CA PRO A 135 -5.01 7.21 3.34
C PRO A 135 -5.37 7.06 4.82
N GLN A 136 -5.68 8.14 5.52
CA GLN A 136 -5.97 8.08 6.95
C GLN A 136 -7.27 7.31 7.23
N PHE A 137 -7.21 6.32 8.12
CA PHE A 137 -8.39 5.64 8.62
C PHE A 137 -9.28 6.57 9.44
N SER A 138 -10.58 6.36 9.34
CA SER A 138 -11.53 6.94 10.30
C SER A 138 -11.19 6.48 11.72
N LYS A 139 -11.42 7.36 12.71
CA LYS A 139 -11.27 6.98 14.11
C LYS A 139 -12.30 5.91 14.44
N TRP A 140 -11.84 4.82 15.04
CA TRP A 140 -12.70 3.78 15.57
C TRP A 140 -13.15 4.21 16.96
N ILE A 141 -14.42 4.00 17.27
CA ILE A 141 -14.91 4.12 18.64
C ILE A 141 -14.56 2.79 19.31
N ALA A 142 -13.86 2.87 20.44
CA ALA A 142 -13.56 1.68 21.21
C ALA A 142 -14.88 1.05 21.70
N ASP A 143 -14.98 -0.27 21.56
CA ASP A 143 -16.04 -1.00 22.25
C ASP A 143 -15.96 -0.74 23.75
N PRO A 144 -17.10 -0.77 24.46
CA PRO A 144 -17.09 -0.67 25.91
C PRO A 144 -16.18 -1.75 26.50
N LEU A 145 -15.59 -1.45 27.66
CA LEU A 145 -14.74 -2.40 28.38
C LEU A 145 -15.45 -3.76 28.50
N PRO A 146 -14.73 -4.88 28.33
CA PRO A 146 -15.32 -6.19 28.56
C PRO A 146 -15.91 -6.21 29.97
N LYS A 147 -17.16 -6.69 30.09
CA LYS A 147 -17.74 -6.92 31.40
C LYS A 147 -16.87 -7.96 32.09
N TYR A 148 -16.31 -7.62 33.25
CA TYR A 148 -15.61 -8.61 34.06
C TYR A 148 -16.54 -9.81 34.26
N PRO A 149 -16.10 -11.04 33.97
CA PRO A 149 -16.83 -12.21 34.42
C PRO A 149 -16.85 -12.12 35.95
N TRP A 150 -18.04 -11.98 36.51
CA TRP A 150 -18.27 -11.78 37.94
C TRP A 150 -17.44 -12.78 38.76
N ILE A 151 -16.43 -12.31 39.48
CA ILE A 151 -16.13 -12.87 40.79
C ILE A 151 -17.18 -12.25 41.69
N ASP A 152 -18.10 -13.06 42.20
CA ASP A 152 -18.99 -12.63 43.27
C ASP A 152 -18.17 -11.81 44.27
N SER A 153 -18.57 -10.57 44.49
CA SER A 153 -18.01 -9.64 45.47
C SER A 153 -18.16 -10.11 46.93
N ALA A 154 -18.32 -11.42 47.15
CA ALA A 154 -18.56 -12.10 48.41
C ALA A 154 -17.30 -12.70 49.05
N ARG A 155 -16.11 -12.62 48.45
CA ARG A 155 -14.84 -12.97 49.14
C ARG A 155 -14.08 -11.73 49.58
N LYS A 156 -14.69 -10.94 50.46
CA LYS A 156 -13.93 -10.18 51.47
C LYS A 156 -13.50 -11.17 52.56
N GLY A 157 -12.48 -11.98 52.26
CA GLY A 157 -11.80 -12.82 53.24
C GLY A 157 -10.38 -12.30 53.37
N GLY A 158 -10.08 -11.66 54.50
CA GLY A 158 -8.78 -11.06 54.76
C GLY A 158 -7.68 -12.08 54.94
N HIS A 159 -6.45 -11.61 54.74
CA HIS A 159 -5.23 -11.92 55.49
C HIS A 159 -4.37 -10.66 55.50
#